data_AF-A0A812ZH73-F1
#
_entry.id   AF-A0A812ZH73-F1
#
_cell.length_a   1.000
_cell.length_b   1.000
_cell.length_c   1.000
_cell.angle_alpha   90.00
_cell.angle_beta   90.00
_cell.angle_gamma   90.00
#
_symmetry.space_group_name_H-M   'P 1'
#
loop_
_entity.id
_entity.type
_entity.pdbx_description
1 polymer ?
#
loop_
_entity_poly.entity_id
_entity_poly.type
_entity_poly.pdbx_seq_one_letter_code
_entity_poly.pdbx_strand_id
1 'polypeptide(L)'
;MELSHTNPDLVPQELGLSALAGTKLHRFLRGFQEGVFQEEVDEFVKRHASHFAVVCPDGSFPLLWKQLHDEYKELFDQQLEAILWFQDSDKDSFLTACSRLRAASAGLDQDSLLPDIFPDDAAQPGFRDLRVADFRAFMPGAHESRVQGLGRDSKGSKIGMDVAGKIPKNES
;
A
#
# COMPACT_ATOMS: atom_id res chain seq x y z
N MET A 1 -23.07 -32.50 34.22
CA MET A 1 -21.84 -32.93 33.52
C MET A 1 -21.64 -31.96 32.37
N GLU A 2 -20.95 -30.86 32.64
CA GLU A 2 -20.64 -29.84 31.65
C GLU A 2 -19.38 -30.28 30.89
N LEU A 3 -19.50 -30.44 29.57
CA LEU A 3 -18.40 -30.78 28.68
C LEU A 3 -17.65 -29.47 28.35
N SER A 4 -16.54 -29.25 29.05
CA SER A 4 -15.58 -28.20 28.73
C SER A 4 -14.98 -28.49 27.35
N HIS A 5 -15.46 -27.78 26.32
CA HIS A 5 -14.85 -27.77 24.99
C HIS A 5 -13.55 -26.96 25.05
N THR A 6 -12.47 -27.62 25.44
CA THR A 6 -11.12 -27.10 25.26
C THR A 6 -10.79 -27.20 23.78
N ASN A 7 -10.83 -26.07 23.05
CA ASN A 7 -10.33 -25.97 21.68
C ASN A 7 -8.81 -26.24 21.69
N PRO A 8 -8.32 -27.37 21.14
CA PRO A 8 -6.90 -27.71 21.17
C PRO A 8 -6.17 -27.30 19.88
N ASP A 9 -6.68 -26.31 19.15
CA ASP A 9 -6.17 -25.96 17.80
C ASP A 9 -5.76 -24.49 17.65
N LEU A 10 -5.28 -23.88 18.74
CA LEU A 10 -4.45 -22.68 18.66
C LEU A 10 -3.02 -23.14 18.37
N VAL A 11 -2.76 -23.48 17.10
CA VAL A 11 -1.39 -23.62 16.59
C VAL A 11 -0.58 -22.38 17.01
N PRO A 12 0.67 -22.51 17.50
CA PRO A 12 1.41 -21.41 18.13
C PRO A 12 1.65 -20.23 17.18
N GLN A 13 0.76 -19.22 17.20
CA GLN A 13 0.92 -17.97 16.45
C GLN A 13 2.18 -17.21 16.90
N GLU A 14 2.58 -17.38 18.16
CA GLU A 14 3.82 -16.89 18.76
C GLU A 14 5.06 -17.28 17.94
N LEU A 15 5.12 -18.50 17.39
CA LEU A 15 6.26 -18.97 16.59
C LEU A 15 6.34 -18.29 15.22
N GLY A 16 5.18 -18.00 14.60
CA GLY A 16 5.12 -17.33 13.31
C GLY A 16 5.57 -15.87 13.39
N LEU A 17 5.26 -15.20 14.49
CA LEU A 17 5.63 -13.81 14.71
C LEU A 17 7.06 -13.67 15.26
N SER A 18 7.55 -14.61 16.07
CA SER A 18 8.94 -14.64 16.51
C SER A 18 9.92 -14.92 15.36
N ALA A 19 9.49 -15.60 14.29
CA ALA A 19 10.24 -15.70 13.03
C ALA A 19 10.19 -14.41 12.19
N LEU A 20 9.27 -13.50 12.51
CA LEU A 20 9.16 -12.16 11.91
C LEU A 20 9.87 -11.09 12.75
N ALA A 21 10.31 -11.40 13.97
CA ALA A 21 11.20 -10.54 14.74
C ALA A 21 12.58 -10.49 14.04
N GLY A 22 13.03 -9.31 13.65
CA GLY A 22 14.17 -9.06 12.76
C GLY A 22 13.80 -8.83 11.28
N THR A 23 12.51 -8.75 10.92
CA THR A 23 12.11 -8.61 9.53
C THR A 23 12.57 -7.33 8.88
N LYS A 24 12.97 -7.46 7.61
CA LYS A 24 13.26 -6.36 6.68
C LYS A 24 12.22 -5.24 6.73
N LEU A 25 10.96 -5.54 7.12
CA LEU A 25 9.85 -4.57 7.22
C LEU A 25 10.19 -3.32 8.03
N HIS A 26 10.92 -3.42 9.14
CA HIS A 26 11.28 -2.22 9.90
C HIS A 26 12.17 -1.27 9.10
N ARG A 27 13.08 -1.80 8.27
CA ARG A 27 13.89 -0.95 7.40
C ARG A 27 13.01 -0.20 6.40
N PHE A 28 11.88 -0.80 5.97
CA PHE A 28 10.89 -0.10 5.16
C PHE A 28 10.18 0.99 5.94
N LEU A 29 9.67 0.68 7.14
CA LEU A 29 8.99 1.67 7.99
C LEU A 29 9.91 2.84 8.35
N ARG A 30 11.17 2.55 8.67
CA ARG A 30 12.19 3.57 8.93
C ARG A 30 12.46 4.43 7.71
N GLY A 31 12.51 3.84 6.52
CA GLY A 31 12.66 4.58 5.27
C GLY A 31 11.52 5.58 5.02
N PHE A 32 10.29 5.27 5.44
CA PHE A 32 9.17 6.23 5.41
C PHE A 32 9.20 7.25 6.55
N GLN A 33 10.03 7.03 7.57
CA GLN A 33 10.25 7.97 8.66
C GLN A 33 11.45 8.89 8.40
N GLU A 34 12.12 8.77 7.26
CA GLU A 34 13.19 9.68 6.88
C GLU A 34 12.65 11.10 6.74
N GLY A 35 13.41 12.08 7.25
CA GLY A 35 12.96 13.47 7.38
C GLY A 35 12.52 14.10 6.06
N VAL A 36 13.19 13.76 4.95
CA VAL A 36 12.88 14.32 3.63
C VAL A 36 11.47 13.93 3.17
N PHE A 37 11.14 12.63 3.21
CA PHE A 37 9.80 12.18 2.80
C PHE A 37 8.70 12.74 3.72
N GLN A 38 8.97 12.83 5.03
CA GLN A 38 8.02 13.43 5.97
C GLN A 38 7.78 14.92 5.69
N GLU A 39 8.84 15.67 5.35
CA GLU A 39 8.73 17.07 4.96
C GLU A 39 7.94 17.21 3.65
N GLU A 40 8.19 16.36 2.65
CA GLU A 40 7.43 16.37 1.39
C GLU A 40 5.95 16.07 1.60
N VAL A 41 5.62 15.08 2.43
CA VAL A 41 4.24 14.75 2.78
C VAL A 41 3.58 15.87 3.59
N ASP A 42 4.29 16.47 4.54
CA ASP A 42 3.78 17.60 5.32
C ASP A 42 3.52 18.83 4.44
N GLU A 43 4.42 19.16 3.51
CA GLU A 43 4.19 20.21 2.52
C GLU A 43 3.01 19.89 1.60
N PHE A 44 2.91 18.66 1.12
CA PHE A 44 1.80 18.20 0.30
C PHE A 44 0.47 18.38 1.03
N VAL A 45 0.38 17.92 2.28
CA VAL A 45 -0.83 18.07 3.11
C VAL A 45 -1.13 19.55 3.36
N LYS A 46 -0.15 20.37 3.74
CA LYS A 46 -0.35 21.82 3.95
C LYS A 46 -0.89 22.52 2.71
N ARG A 47 -0.39 22.14 1.53
CA ARG A 47 -0.78 22.73 0.24
C ARG A 47 -2.21 22.33 -0.15
N HIS A 48 -2.62 21.10 0.15
CA HIS A 48 -3.86 20.54 -0.40
C HIS A 48 -4.97 20.26 0.62
N ALA A 49 -4.72 20.37 1.93
CA ALA A 49 -5.69 20.07 3.00
C ALA A 49 -7.02 20.83 2.82
N SER A 50 -6.97 22.08 2.37
CA SER A 50 -8.17 22.91 2.16
C SER A 50 -9.10 22.35 1.07
N HIS A 51 -8.57 21.60 0.09
CA HIS A 51 -9.37 20.96 -0.95
C HIS A 51 -10.22 19.80 -0.41
N PHE A 52 -9.82 19.18 0.70
CA PHE A 52 -10.57 18.11 1.35
C PHE A 52 -11.72 18.62 2.23
N ALA A 53 -11.79 19.93 2.50
CA ALA A 53 -12.90 20.53 3.23
C ALA A 53 -14.15 20.77 2.35
N VAL A 54 -14.00 20.68 1.02
CA VAL A 54 -15.09 20.93 0.07
C VAL A 54 -15.87 19.64 -0.16
N VAL A 55 -17.08 19.56 0.39
CA VAL A 55 -18.01 18.45 0.16
C VAL A 55 -18.99 18.85 -0.93
N CYS A 56 -19.23 17.97 -1.91
CA CYS A 56 -20.27 18.22 -2.90
C CYS A 56 -21.67 18.06 -2.26
N PRO A 57 -22.66 18.90 -2.62
CA PRO A 57 -24.01 18.83 -2.05
C PRO A 57 -24.73 17.49 -2.28
N ASP A 58 -24.31 16.73 -3.29
CA ASP A 58 -24.82 15.41 -3.65
C ASP A 58 -24.12 14.25 -2.89
N GLY A 59 -23.18 14.56 -2.01
CA GLY A 59 -22.39 13.58 -1.26
C GLY A 59 -21.31 12.89 -2.10
N SER A 60 -21.07 13.33 -3.34
CA SER A 60 -19.96 12.84 -4.16
C SER A 60 -18.62 13.42 -3.70
N PHE A 61 -17.53 12.75 -4.09
CA PHE A 61 -16.18 13.27 -3.87
C PHE A 61 -15.73 14.07 -5.10
N PRO A 62 -15.14 15.26 -4.93
CA PRO A 62 -14.60 16.03 -6.04
C PRO A 62 -13.58 15.23 -6.86
N LEU A 63 -13.61 15.36 -8.20
CA LEU A 63 -12.60 14.76 -9.08
C LEU A 63 -11.16 15.14 -8.68
N LEU A 64 -11.01 16.35 -8.14
CA LEU A 64 -9.75 16.85 -7.60
C LEU A 64 -9.17 15.92 -6.51
N TRP A 65 -10.00 15.29 -5.67
CA TRP A 65 -9.50 14.38 -4.63
C TRP A 65 -8.82 13.16 -5.23
N LYS A 66 -9.32 12.67 -6.36
CA LYS A 66 -8.66 11.58 -7.09
C LYS A 66 -7.31 12.03 -7.63
N GLN A 67 -7.23 13.22 -8.21
CA GLN A 67 -5.97 13.78 -8.72
C GLN A 67 -4.94 13.91 -7.59
N LEU A 68 -5.34 14.47 -6.45
CA LEU A 68 -4.47 14.60 -5.28
C LEU A 68 -4.05 13.23 -4.71
N HIS A 69 -4.93 12.24 -4.72
CA HIS A 69 -4.58 10.89 -4.32
C HIS A 69 -3.55 10.26 -5.27
N ASP A 70 -3.70 10.46 -6.58
CA ASP A 70 -2.74 9.98 -7.58
C ASP A 70 -1.36 10.67 -7.41
N GLU A 71 -1.32 11.97 -7.13
CA GLU A 71 -0.09 12.71 -6.82
C GLU A 71 0.59 12.21 -5.52
N TYR A 72 -0.18 12.02 -4.44
CA TYR A 72 0.36 11.45 -3.20
C TYR A 72 0.90 10.03 -3.41
N LYS A 73 0.18 9.23 -4.22
CA LYS A 73 0.61 7.87 -4.56
C LYS A 73 1.95 7.89 -5.30
N GLU A 74 2.17 8.81 -6.22
CA GLU A 74 3.46 8.95 -6.91
C GLU A 74 4.60 9.27 -5.93
N LEU A 75 4.40 10.18 -4.98
CA LEU A 75 5.37 10.47 -3.91
C LEU A 75 5.68 9.20 -3.09
N PHE A 76 4.64 8.48 -2.70
CA PHE A 76 4.78 7.24 -1.94
C PHE A 76 5.51 6.14 -2.72
N ASP A 77 5.16 5.93 -3.99
CA ASP A 77 5.78 4.92 -4.84
C ASP A 77 7.26 5.24 -5.09
N GLN A 78 7.62 6.52 -5.29
CA GLN A 78 9.02 6.96 -5.42
C GLN A 78 9.84 6.67 -4.15
N GLN A 79 9.29 6.99 -2.97
CA GLN A 79 9.96 6.69 -1.71
C GLN A 79 10.09 5.18 -1.50
N LEU A 80 9.04 4.41 -1.81
CA LEU A 80 9.09 2.95 -1.72
C LEU A 80 10.16 2.36 -2.64
N GLU A 81 10.30 2.86 -3.86
CA GLU A 81 11.35 2.43 -4.80
C GLU A 81 12.76 2.75 -4.28
N ALA A 82 12.97 3.93 -3.70
CA ALA A 82 14.24 4.31 -3.09
C ALA A 82 14.61 3.37 -1.92
N ILE A 83 13.65 3.08 -1.06
CA ILE A 83 13.81 2.16 0.07
C ILE A 83 14.12 0.74 -0.41
N LEU A 84 13.39 0.26 -1.43
CA LEU A 84 13.60 -1.06 -2.04
C LEU A 84 15.01 -1.18 -2.60
N TRP A 85 15.46 -0.17 -3.34
CA TRP A 85 16.80 -0.09 -3.90
C TRP A 85 17.88 -0.12 -2.81
N PHE A 86 17.74 0.68 -1.75
CA PHE A 86 18.70 0.72 -0.64
C PHE A 86 18.80 -0.62 0.10
N GLN A 87 17.71 -1.39 0.15
CA GLN A 87 17.66 -2.68 0.83
C GLN A 87 18.03 -3.88 -0.05
N ASP A 88 18.42 -3.65 -1.31
CA ASP A 88 18.65 -4.71 -2.31
C ASP A 88 17.46 -5.69 -2.36
N SER A 89 16.25 -5.12 -2.42
CA SER A 89 15.00 -5.87 -2.40
C SER A 89 14.11 -5.44 -3.57
N ASP A 90 13.31 -6.37 -4.06
CA ASP A 90 12.32 -6.10 -5.10
C ASP A 90 10.90 -5.96 -4.52
N LYS A 91 9.98 -5.45 -5.34
CA LYS A 91 8.59 -5.17 -4.95
C LYS A 91 7.82 -6.45 -4.62
N ASP A 92 8.08 -7.58 -5.29
CA ASP A 92 7.40 -8.85 -5.02
C ASP A 92 7.82 -9.43 -3.66
N SER A 93 9.11 -9.35 -3.34
CA SER A 93 9.65 -9.68 -2.02
C SER A 93 8.99 -8.86 -0.91
N PHE A 94 8.82 -7.55 -1.12
CA PHE A 94 8.13 -6.66 -0.18
C PHE A 94 6.65 -7.05 0.00
N LEU A 95 5.91 -7.24 -1.09
CA LEU A 95 4.50 -7.63 -1.04
C LEU A 95 4.30 -9.01 -0.39
N THR A 96 5.23 -9.94 -0.61
CA THR A 96 5.25 -11.25 0.06
C THR A 96 5.43 -11.08 1.57
N ALA A 97 6.35 -10.20 2.01
CA ALA A 97 6.54 -9.90 3.42
C ALA A 97 5.27 -9.28 4.05
N CYS A 98 4.66 -8.29 3.38
CA CYS A 98 3.40 -7.69 3.79
C CYS A 98 2.26 -8.72 3.92
N SER A 99 2.16 -9.65 2.97
CA SER A 99 1.14 -10.71 2.97
C SER A 99 1.33 -11.67 4.13
N ARG A 100 2.58 -12.07 4.42
CA ARG A 100 2.92 -12.91 5.59
C ARG A 100 2.56 -12.21 6.90
N LEU A 101 2.89 -10.93 7.05
CA LEU A 101 2.56 -10.17 8.26
C LEU A 101 1.05 -10.00 8.43
N ARG A 102 0.31 -9.78 7.35
CA ARG A 102 -1.16 -9.75 7.37
C ARG A 102 -1.74 -11.10 7.83
N ALA A 103 -1.23 -12.21 7.31
CA ALA A 103 -1.68 -13.54 7.71
C ALA A 103 -1.35 -13.83 9.19
N ALA A 104 -0.14 -13.47 9.64
CA ALA A 104 0.29 -13.65 11.02
C ALA A 104 -0.51 -12.78 12.01
N SER A 105 -0.90 -11.56 11.60
CA SER A 105 -1.72 -10.67 12.43
C SER A 105 -3.22 -10.96 12.39
N ALA A 106 -3.70 -11.86 11.53
CA ALA A 106 -5.13 -12.15 11.39
C ALA A 106 -5.76 -12.80 12.63
N GLY A 107 -4.96 -13.54 13.41
CA GLY A 107 -5.42 -14.24 14.62
C GLY A 107 -5.23 -13.47 15.93
N LEU A 108 -4.62 -12.28 15.86
CA LEU A 108 -4.32 -11.47 17.04
C LEU A 108 -5.48 -10.53 17.40
N ASP A 109 -5.62 -10.28 18.69
CA ASP A 109 -6.54 -9.27 19.22
C ASP A 109 -6.05 -7.85 18.84
N GLN A 110 -6.95 -6.87 18.83
CA GLN A 110 -6.60 -5.50 18.42
C GLN A 110 -5.59 -4.84 19.36
N ASP A 111 -5.66 -5.18 20.66
CA ASP A 111 -4.75 -4.69 21.68
C ASP A 111 -3.49 -5.55 21.81
N SER A 112 -3.39 -6.66 21.05
CA SER A 112 -2.16 -7.44 21.00
C SER A 112 -1.03 -6.58 20.42
N LEU A 113 0.11 -6.65 21.09
CA LEU A 113 1.35 -6.09 20.57
C LEU A 113 1.87 -7.06 19.50
N LEU A 114 2.20 -6.53 18.33
CA LEU A 114 3.01 -7.29 17.39
C LEU A 114 4.39 -7.45 18.04
N PRO A 115 4.94 -8.68 18.11
CA PRO A 115 6.19 -8.88 18.84
C PRO A 115 7.24 -7.96 18.26
N ASP A 116 7.95 -7.34 19.19
CA ASP A 116 8.95 -6.36 18.88
C ASP A 116 9.93 -6.97 17.88
N ILE A 117 10.07 -6.30 16.75
CA ILE A 117 10.89 -6.78 15.65
C ILE A 117 12.39 -6.66 16.04
N PHE A 118 12.72 -6.08 17.21
CA PHE A 118 14.09 -5.90 17.70
C PHE A 118 14.27 -6.30 19.16
N PRO A 119 14.69 -7.54 19.47
CA PRO A 119 15.23 -7.84 20.78
C PRO A 119 16.60 -7.17 21.05
N ASP A 120 17.30 -6.68 20.02
CA ASP A 120 18.69 -6.20 20.13
C ASP A 120 18.87 -4.70 20.40
N ASP A 121 17.81 -3.88 20.39
CA ASP A 121 17.94 -2.43 20.55
C ASP A 121 16.97 -1.87 21.61
N ALA A 122 16.92 -2.53 22.76
CA ALA A 122 16.13 -2.15 23.95
C ALA A 122 16.49 -0.77 24.54
N ALA A 123 17.42 -0.04 23.92
CA ALA A 123 17.96 1.22 24.40
C ALA A 123 17.48 2.46 23.63
N GLN A 124 16.58 2.35 22.64
CA GLN A 124 16.06 3.54 21.93
C GLN A 124 14.98 4.28 22.75
N PRO A 125 15.26 5.48 23.31
CA PRO A 125 14.26 6.24 24.02
C PRO A 125 13.22 6.80 23.05
N GLY A 126 11.95 6.50 23.30
CA GLY A 126 10.81 7.02 22.54
C GLY A 126 10.10 6.02 21.62
N PHE A 127 10.54 4.77 21.58
CA PHE A 127 9.85 3.72 20.82
C PHE A 127 8.51 3.36 21.49
N ARG A 128 7.46 3.17 20.70
CA ARG A 128 6.15 2.67 21.14
C ARG A 128 5.92 1.31 20.50
N ASP A 129 5.44 0.35 21.30
CA ASP A 129 5.05 -0.96 20.80
C ASP A 129 4.00 -0.83 19.69
N LEU A 130 4.20 -1.52 18.55
CA LEU A 130 3.26 -1.49 17.44
C LEU A 130 2.07 -2.39 17.74
N ARG A 131 0.88 -1.81 17.88
CA ARG A 131 -0.35 -2.59 18.08
C ARG A 131 -0.87 -3.17 16.77
N VAL A 132 -1.56 -4.30 16.87
CA VAL A 132 -2.26 -4.91 15.73
C VAL A 132 -3.30 -3.96 15.13
N ALA A 133 -3.98 -3.16 15.95
CA ALA A 133 -4.90 -2.12 15.49
C ALA A 133 -4.23 -1.10 14.54
N ASP A 134 -3.08 -0.57 14.93
CA ASP A 134 -2.33 0.43 14.16
C ASP A 134 -1.84 -0.17 12.82
N PHE A 135 -1.34 -1.40 12.85
CA PHE A 135 -0.91 -2.12 11.64
C PHE A 135 -2.08 -2.38 10.68
N ARG A 136 -3.23 -2.82 11.20
CA ARG A 136 -4.43 -3.07 10.38
C ARG A 136 -5.00 -1.78 9.79
N ALA A 137 -4.88 -0.64 10.48
CA ALA A 137 -5.27 0.67 9.95
C ALA A 137 -4.37 1.15 8.81
N PHE A 138 -3.09 0.75 8.78
CA PHE A 138 -2.13 1.11 7.74
C PHE A 138 -2.31 0.32 6.42
N MET A 139 -2.64 -0.97 6.50
CA MET A 139 -2.66 -1.89 5.35
C MET A 139 -3.74 -1.70 4.25
N PRO A 140 -4.87 -0.99 4.43
CA PRO A 140 -5.86 -0.80 3.37
C PRO A 140 -5.32 -0.03 2.16
N GLY A 141 -4.38 0.90 2.36
CA GLY A 141 -3.79 1.70 1.28
C GLY A 141 -2.90 0.93 0.29
N ALA A 142 -2.43 -0.27 0.64
CA ALA A 142 -1.51 -1.05 -0.19
C ALA A 142 -2.20 -1.94 -1.25
N HIS A 143 -3.52 -2.10 -1.18
CA HIS A 143 -4.23 -3.10 -2.00
C HIS A 143 -5.16 -2.51 -3.08
N GLU A 144 -5.44 -1.21 -3.04
CA GLU A 144 -6.45 -0.60 -3.93
C GLU A 144 -5.94 -0.27 -5.35
N SER A 145 -4.74 -0.73 -5.73
CA SER A 145 -4.20 -0.54 -7.10
C SER A 145 -4.46 -1.70 -8.07
N ARG A 146 -5.14 -2.79 -7.67
CA ARG A 146 -5.20 -4.02 -8.51
C ARG A 146 -6.59 -4.43 -9.03
N VAL A 147 -7.68 -3.70 -8.72
CA VAL A 147 -9.02 -4.12 -9.15
C VAL A 147 -9.87 -2.97 -9.71
N GLN A 148 -9.37 -2.27 -10.74
CA GLN A 148 -10.21 -1.55 -11.71
C GLN A 148 -9.68 -1.75 -13.13
N GLY A 149 -9.49 -3.01 -13.52
CA GLY A 149 -9.37 -3.45 -14.90
C GLY A 149 -10.63 -4.20 -15.33
N LEU A 150 -11.81 -3.60 -15.11
CA LEU A 150 -13.07 -4.17 -15.56
C LEU A 150 -13.24 -3.93 -17.07
N GLY A 151 -13.67 -4.99 -17.75
CA GLY A 151 -13.75 -5.09 -19.19
C GLY A 151 -14.50 -3.93 -19.83
N ARG A 152 -13.90 -3.39 -20.90
CA ARG A 152 -14.63 -2.68 -21.93
C ARG A 152 -14.79 -3.61 -23.11
N ASP A 153 -16.02 -4.02 -23.28
CA ASP A 153 -16.51 -4.79 -24.42
C ASP A 153 -16.38 -3.91 -25.67
N SER A 154 -15.41 -4.21 -26.52
CA SER A 154 -15.26 -3.57 -27.83
C SER A 154 -16.36 -4.06 -28.78
N LYS A 155 -17.56 -3.48 -28.67
CA LYS A 155 -18.54 -3.49 -29.75
C LYS A 155 -18.34 -2.28 -30.65
N GLY A 156 -17.85 -2.57 -31.87
CA GLY A 156 -18.32 -1.94 -33.11
C GLY A 156 -18.04 -0.46 -33.32
N SER A 157 -17.05 -0.15 -34.15
CA SER A 157 -17.18 0.93 -35.11
C SER A 157 -16.38 0.61 -36.36
N LYS A 158 -17.08 0.12 -37.39
CA LYS A 158 -16.56 -0.16 -38.72
C LYS A 158 -16.62 1.17 -39.49
N ILE A 159 -15.54 1.94 -39.43
CA ILE A 159 -15.39 3.17 -40.22
C ILE A 159 -14.81 2.73 -41.57
N GLY A 160 -15.66 2.77 -42.61
CA GLY A 160 -15.21 2.66 -43.99
C GLY A 160 -14.45 3.93 -44.37
N MET A 161 -13.21 3.78 -44.84
CA MET A 161 -12.49 4.82 -45.55
C MET A 161 -12.16 4.29 -46.94
N ASP A 162 -12.96 4.70 -47.92
CA ASP A 162 -12.61 4.68 -49.32
C ASP A 162 -11.51 5.71 -49.57
N VAL A 163 -10.29 5.23 -49.85
CA VAL A 163 -9.21 6.04 -50.40
C VAL A 163 -9.06 5.66 -51.88
N ALA A 164 -9.67 6.48 -52.74
CA ALA A 164 -9.36 6.57 -54.15
C ALA A 164 -8.30 7.68 -54.32
N GLY A 165 -7.04 7.28 -54.53
CA GLY A 165 -5.92 8.20 -54.77
C GLY A 165 -5.10 7.74 -55.97
N LYS A 166 -5.39 8.38 -57.11
CA LYS A 166 -4.85 8.10 -58.46
C LYS A 166 -3.40 8.59 -58.55
N ILE A 167 -2.47 7.70 -58.93
CA ILE A 167 -1.05 8.03 -59.17
C ILE A 167 -0.88 8.47 -60.64
N PRO A 168 -0.39 9.68 -60.95
CA PRO A 168 0.08 10.01 -62.30
C PRO A 168 1.50 9.45 -62.53
N LYS A 169 1.65 8.73 -63.64
CA LYS A 169 2.94 8.33 -64.22
C LYS A 169 3.63 9.58 -64.78
N ASN A 170 4.87 9.82 -64.37
CA ASN A 170 5.77 10.71 -65.11
C ASN A 170 6.60 9.85 -66.07
N GLU A 171 6.47 10.14 -67.35
CA GLU A 171 7.30 9.64 -68.44
C GLU A 171 8.68 10.32 -68.41
N SER A 172 9.71 9.60 -68.83
CA SER A 172 11.00 10.11 -69.29
C SER A 172 11.35 9.42 -70.59
#